data_AF-A0A1B6FSV1-F1
#
_entry.id   AF-A0A1B6FSV1-F1
#
_cell.length_a   1.000
_cell.length_b   1.000
_cell.length_c   1.000
_cell.angle_alpha   90.00
_cell.angle_beta   90.00
_cell.angle_gamma   90.00
#
_symmetry.space_group_name_H-M   'P 1'
#
loop_
_entity.id
_entity.type
_entity.pdbx_description
1 polymer ?
#
loop_
_entity_poly.entity_id
_entity_poly.type
_entity_poly.pdbx_seq_one_letter_code
_entity_poly.pdbx_strand_id
1 'polypeptide(L)'
;MPRNFFWCFIVAIVTLVTVQGQPYGPTGADNSQGLTEINAANTTGTRAVSTLQFVIVVSRHGSRGPVFSFPSSQHQGNDSSVWPYGFGELTQRGHTQMYK
;
A
#
# COMPACT_ATOMS: atom_id res chain seq x y z
N MET A 1 -23.48 -14.24 8.46
CA MET A 1 -22.48 -15.33 8.61
C MET A 1 -22.74 -16.05 9.92
N PRO A 2 -22.91 -17.38 9.94
CA PRO A 2 -23.32 -18.07 11.16
C PRO A 2 -22.18 -18.06 12.20
N ARG A 3 -22.47 -17.45 13.36
CA ARG A 3 -21.57 -17.22 14.52
C ARG A 3 -20.92 -18.50 15.08
N ASN A 4 -21.42 -19.66 14.66
CA ASN A 4 -20.99 -20.98 15.08
C ASN A 4 -19.68 -21.42 14.40
N PHE A 5 -19.39 -20.92 13.20
CA PHE A 5 -18.13 -21.24 12.51
C PHE A 5 -16.92 -20.58 13.17
N PHE A 6 -17.08 -19.37 13.72
CA PHE A 6 -15.99 -18.62 14.34
C PHE A 6 -15.50 -19.29 15.63
N TRP A 7 -16.40 -19.87 16.42
CA TRP A 7 -16.06 -20.60 17.65
C TRP A 7 -15.35 -21.93 17.36
N CYS A 8 -15.75 -22.65 16.32
CA CYS A 8 -15.07 -23.89 15.92
C CYS A 8 -13.61 -23.62 15.49
N PHE A 9 -13.35 -22.51 14.80
CA PHE A 9 -11.99 -22.13 14.39
C PHE A 9 -11.09 -21.79 15.58
N ILE A 10 -11.61 -21.09 16.60
CA ILE A 10 -10.83 -20.77 17.80
C ILE A 10 -10.50 -22.04 18.58
N VAL A 11 -11.45 -22.96 18.76
CA VAL A 11 -11.21 -24.23 19.47
C VAL A 11 -10.20 -25.10 18.72
N ALA A 12 -10.29 -25.16 17.38
CA ALA A 12 -9.34 -25.92 16.55
C ALA A 12 -7.90 -25.37 16.60
N ILE A 13 -7.73 -24.04 16.70
CA ILE A 13 -6.39 -23.44 16.80
C ILE A 13 -5.78 -23.67 18.19
N VAL A 14 -6.58 -23.58 19.26
CA VAL A 14 -6.08 -23.80 20.63
C VAL A 14 -5.65 -25.25 20.84
N THR A 15 -6.36 -26.24 20.28
CA THR A 15 -5.96 -27.66 20.39
C THR A 15 -4.72 -27.99 19.56
N LEU A 16 -4.52 -27.34 18.40
CA LEU A 16 -3.32 -27.54 17.59
C LEU A 16 -2.06 -27.00 18.30
N VAL A 17 -2.17 -25.88 19.02
CA VAL A 17 -1.04 -25.26 19.74
C VAL A 17 -0.63 -26.08 20.97
N THR A 18 -1.56 -26.75 21.67
CA THR A 18 -1.22 -27.56 22.85
C THR A 18 -0.62 -28.92 22.50
N VAL A 19 -0.97 -29.50 21.34
CA VAL A 19 -0.40 -30.76 20.86
C VAL A 19 1.05 -30.61 20.40
N GLN A 20 1.44 -29.45 19.88
CA GLN A 20 2.83 -29.18 19.45
C GLN A 20 3.76 -28.81 20.63
N GLY A 21 3.22 -28.64 21.85
CA GLY A 21 3.92 -28.10 23.02
C GLY A 21 4.27 -29.11 24.12
N GLN A 22 4.21 -30.42 23.87
CA GLN A 22 4.58 -31.43 24.87
C GLN A 22 5.83 -32.20 24.45
N PRO A 23 6.95 -32.10 25.18
CA PRO A 23 8.08 -32.99 25.00
C PRO A 23 7.71 -34.37 25.57
N TYR A 24 7.39 -35.32 24.69
CA TYR A 24 7.38 -36.73 25.05
C TYR A 24 8.84 -37.20 25.15
N GLY A 25 9.30 -37.50 26.36
CA GLY A 25 10.58 -38.16 26.56
C GLY A 25 10.71 -38.73 27.97
N PRO A 26 11.14 -40.00 28.13
CA PRO A 26 11.42 -40.57 29.45
C PRO A 26 12.74 -40.01 29.98
N THR A 27 12.80 -39.79 31.29
CA THR A 27 13.98 -39.29 32.00
C THR A 27 15.10 -40.33 31.98
N GLY A 28 16.09 -40.11 31.11
CA GLY A 28 17.38 -40.81 31.14
C GLY A 28 18.48 -39.76 31.11
N ALA A 29 19.28 -39.70 32.17
CA ALA A 29 20.37 -38.75 32.33
C ALA A 29 21.56 -39.11 31.43
N ASP A 30 22.11 -38.12 30.72
CA ASP A 30 23.56 -38.08 30.49
C ASP A 30 24.06 -36.64 30.38
N ASN A 31 25.21 -36.39 31.00
CA ASN A 31 25.84 -35.11 31.26
C ASN A 31 27.15 -35.06 30.48
N SER A 32 27.32 -34.14 29.53
CA SER A 32 28.59 -33.41 29.33
C SER A 32 28.52 -32.45 28.15
N GLN A 33 29.17 -31.31 28.36
CA GLN A 33 29.20 -30.12 27.52
C GLN A 33 29.98 -30.35 26.22
N GLY A 34 29.52 -29.78 25.10
CA GLY A 34 30.33 -29.71 23.90
C GLY A 34 29.60 -29.08 22.71
N LEU A 35 29.94 -27.82 22.43
CA LEU A 35 29.51 -27.00 21.28
C LEU A 35 28.05 -26.55 21.35
N THR A 36 27.79 -25.45 22.06
CA THR A 36 26.64 -24.58 21.75
C THR A 36 26.92 -23.93 20.39
N GLU A 37 26.69 -24.70 19.34
CA GLU A 37 26.51 -24.21 17.99
C GLU A 37 25.42 -23.14 18.03
N ILE A 38 25.85 -21.92 17.73
CA ILE A 38 25.05 -20.80 17.19
C ILE A 38 23.66 -20.69 17.82
N ASN A 39 23.51 -19.80 18.82
CA ASN A 39 22.22 -19.30 19.27
C ASN A 39 21.33 -18.96 18.05
N ALA A 40 20.47 -19.89 17.65
CA ALA A 40 19.52 -19.73 16.55
C ALA A 40 18.52 -18.58 16.81
N ALA A 41 18.53 -18.04 18.04
CA ALA A 41 17.85 -16.83 18.45
C ALA A 41 18.42 -15.53 17.84
N ASN A 42 19.62 -15.53 17.24
CA ASN A 42 20.09 -14.42 16.40
C ASN A 42 19.81 -14.64 14.91
N THR A 43 18.78 -15.42 14.59
CA THR A 43 18.19 -15.38 13.24
C THR A 43 17.56 -14.00 13.10
N THR A 44 18.34 -13.07 12.56
CA THR A 44 17.86 -11.77 12.08
C THR A 44 16.79 -12.08 11.04
N GLY A 45 15.53 -12.12 11.47
CA GLY A 45 14.40 -12.34 10.59
C GLY A 45 14.44 -11.32 9.45
N THR A 46 13.97 -11.73 8.27
CA THR A 46 13.89 -10.87 7.09
C THR A 46 13.31 -9.51 7.49
N ARG A 47 14.12 -8.46 7.40
CA ARG A 47 13.63 -7.10 7.62
C ARG A 47 12.58 -6.84 6.55
N ALA A 48 11.30 -6.89 6.93
CA ALA A 48 10.22 -6.49 6.04
C ALA A 48 10.45 -5.02 5.68
N VAL A 49 10.96 -4.78 4.47
CA VAL A 49 11.08 -3.43 3.93
C VAL A 49 9.66 -2.99 3.60
N SER A 50 9.23 -1.83 4.08
CA SER A 50 7.91 -1.31 3.74
C SER A 50 7.83 -1.09 2.23
N THR A 51 7.08 -1.93 1.52
CA THR A 51 6.80 -1.77 0.08
C THR A 51 5.46 -1.07 -0.11
N LEU A 52 5.35 -0.23 -1.13
CA LEU A 52 4.07 0.36 -1.54
C LEU A 52 3.10 -0.76 -1.94
N GLN A 53 1.97 -0.88 -1.26
CA GLN A 53 0.95 -1.90 -1.56
C GLN A 53 -0.14 -1.35 -2.49
N PHE A 54 -0.55 -0.09 -2.30
CA PHE A 54 -1.63 0.53 -3.07
C PHE A 54 -1.56 2.06 -2.98
N VAL A 55 -1.92 2.75 -4.06
CA VAL A 55 -2.01 4.22 -4.12
C VAL A 55 -3.22 4.64 -4.96
N ILE A 56 -3.96 5.64 -4.48
CA ILE A 56 -4.99 6.35 -5.24
C ILE A 56 -4.57 7.80 -5.33
N VAL A 57 -4.61 8.36 -6.54
CA VAL A 57 -4.36 9.77 -6.79
C VAL A 57 -5.61 10.39 -7.42
N VAL A 58 -6.15 11.42 -6.78
CA VAL A 58 -7.21 12.26 -7.33
C VAL A 58 -6.58 13.62 -7.60
N SER A 59 -6.48 13.98 -8.88
CA SER A 59 -5.90 15.25 -9.30
C SER A 59 -6.86 16.01 -10.20
N ARG A 60 -6.76 17.35 -10.17
CA ARG A 60 -7.43 18.20 -11.14
C ARG A 60 -6.61 18.25 -12.43
N HIS A 61 -7.29 18.45 -13.55
CA HIS A 61 -6.64 18.76 -14.82
C HIS A 61 -5.74 20.02 -14.70
N GLY A 62 -4.72 20.10 -15.55
CA GLY A 62 -3.85 21.27 -15.68
C GLY A 62 -4.60 22.53 -16.14
N SER A 63 -3.91 23.67 -16.14
CA SER A 63 -4.43 24.95 -16.62
C SER A 63 -4.95 24.85 -18.06
N ARG A 64 -6.21 25.19 -18.28
CA ARG A 64 -6.90 25.17 -19.56
C ARG A 64 -7.51 26.52 -19.90
N GLY A 65 -7.85 26.71 -21.17
CA GLY A 65 -8.65 27.86 -21.62
C GLY A 65 -10.04 27.91 -20.98
N PRO A 66 -10.73 29.07 -21.06
CA PRO A 66 -12.09 29.19 -20.58
C PRO A 66 -13.00 28.20 -21.31
N VAL A 67 -14.15 27.84 -20.72
CA VAL A 67 -15.15 26.96 -21.37
C VAL A 67 -16.19 27.78 -22.12
N PHE A 68 -16.41 29.00 -21.66
CA PHE A 68 -17.25 30.02 -22.25
C PHE A 68 -16.67 31.39 -21.85
N SER A 69 -17.03 32.43 -22.59
CA SER A 69 -16.62 33.80 -22.31
C SER A 69 -17.85 34.69 -22.19
N PHE A 70 -17.81 35.63 -21.25
CA PHE A 70 -18.83 36.68 -21.19
C PHE A 70 -18.55 37.74 -22.25
N PRO A 71 -19.58 38.41 -22.80
CA PRO A 71 -19.39 39.48 -23.79
C PRO A 71 -18.45 40.60 -23.33
N SER A 72 -18.41 40.88 -22.03
CA SER A 72 -17.52 41.89 -21.42
C SER A 72 -16.09 41.42 -21.15
N SER A 73 -15.76 40.16 -21.47
CA SER A 73 -14.43 39.61 -21.22
C SER A 73 -13.40 40.27 -22.12
N GLN A 74 -12.29 40.73 -21.55
CA GLN A 74 -11.18 41.33 -22.30
C GLN A 74 -10.54 40.36 -23.29
N HIS A 75 -10.52 39.07 -22.94
CA HIS A 75 -10.04 37.99 -23.80
C HIS A 75 -11.17 37.00 -24.04
N GLN A 76 -11.63 36.96 -25.28
CA GLN A 76 -12.63 35.99 -25.71
C GLN A 76 -11.98 34.62 -25.86
N GLY A 77 -12.69 33.53 -25.56
CA GLY A 77 -12.08 32.19 -25.63
C GLY A 77 -11.82 31.69 -27.06
N ASN A 78 -12.34 32.38 -28.08
CA ASN A 78 -11.98 32.17 -29.49
C ASN A 78 -10.76 33.00 -29.93
N ASP A 79 -10.20 33.83 -29.04
CA ASP A 79 -8.98 34.58 -29.32
C ASP A 79 -7.78 33.62 -29.28
N SER A 80 -7.36 33.15 -30.45
CA SER A 80 -6.24 32.23 -30.61
C SER A 80 -4.88 32.83 -30.26
N SER A 81 -4.78 34.15 -30.10
CA SER A 81 -3.55 34.80 -29.62
C SER A 81 -3.34 34.59 -28.12
N VAL A 82 -4.43 34.45 -27.35
CA VAL A 82 -4.42 34.23 -25.90
C VAL A 82 -4.67 32.77 -25.55
N TRP A 83 -5.59 32.13 -26.26
CA TRP A 83 -5.99 30.73 -26.10
C TRP A 83 -5.66 29.95 -27.38
N PRO A 84 -4.39 29.64 -27.65
CA PRO A 84 -3.97 29.05 -28.94
C PRO A 84 -4.60 27.68 -29.23
N TYR A 85 -5.05 26.98 -28.20
CA TYR A 85 -5.75 25.69 -28.31
C TYR A 85 -7.28 25.82 -28.24
N GLY A 86 -7.80 27.02 -27.94
CA GLY A 86 -9.23 27.29 -27.88
C GLY A 86 -9.90 26.96 -26.54
N PHE A 87 -11.23 26.89 -26.57
CA PHE A 87 -12.08 26.70 -25.39
C PHE A 87 -11.88 25.34 -24.73
N GLY A 88 -11.69 25.32 -23.41
CA GLY A 88 -11.64 24.11 -22.61
C GLY A 88 -10.37 23.26 -22.78
N GLU A 89 -9.51 23.59 -23.74
CA GLU A 89 -8.28 22.87 -24.03
C GLU A 89 -7.14 23.25 -23.08
N LEU A 90 -6.25 22.28 -22.81
CA LEU A 90 -5.08 22.53 -21.97
C LEU A 90 -4.16 23.57 -22.62
N THR A 91 -3.63 24.45 -21.79
CA THR A 91 -2.54 25.34 -22.19
C THR A 91 -1.23 24.56 -22.23
N GLN A 92 -0.20 25.09 -22.91
CA GLN A 92 1.15 24.50 -22.88
C GLN A 92 1.67 24.33 -21.43
N ARG A 93 1.34 25.29 -20.56
CA ARG A 93 1.61 25.20 -19.12
C ARG A 93 0.80 24.09 -18.44
N GLY A 94 -0.47 23.93 -18.81
CA GLY A 94 -1.34 22.87 -18.31
C GLY A 94 -0.81 21.47 -18.61
N HIS A 95 -0.28 21.24 -19.82
CA HIS A 95 0.42 20.00 -20.14
C HIS A 95 1.63 19.77 -19.23
N THR A 96 2.44 20.81 -19.01
CA THR A 96 3.65 20.72 -18.17
C THR A 96 3.31 20.40 -16.71
N GLN A 97 2.23 20.98 -16.17
CA GLN A 97 1.74 20.73 -14.80
C GLN A 97 1.31 19.28 -14.56
N MET A 98 0.98 18.54 -15.62
CA MET A 98 0.54 17.15 -15.52
C MET A 98 1.65 16.15 -15.77
N TYR A 99 2.79 16.63 -16.28
CA TYR A 99 3.95 15.81 -16.56
C TYR A 99 5.00 15.88 -15.44
N LYS A 100 5.15 17.05 -14.81
CA LYS A 100 6.15 17.33 -13.77
C LYS A 100 5.49 17.42 -12.40
#